data_AF-A0A6A5S5R2-F1
#
_entry.id   AF-A0A6A5S5R2-F1
#
_cell.length_a   1.000
_cell.length_b   1.000
_cell.length_c   1.000
_cell.angle_alpha   90.00
_cell.angle_beta   90.00
_cell.angle_gamma   90.00
#
_symmetry.space_group_name_H-M   'P 1'
#
loop_
_entity.id
_entity.type
_entity.pdbx_description
1 polymer ?
#
loop_
_entity_poly.entity_id
_entity_poly.type
_entity_poly.pdbx_seq_one_letter_code
_entity_poly.pdbx_strand_id
1 'polypeptide(L)'
;MAKRDFFLVFWKAWESTFQPPLIKKAFEATGLSPPNPDVILDCFDSDSSEPSSESSGSQLNSWNQLNRQFKEVVKDPNKKRTQHLNQALHHLYCFAEINKHATNKLEQALAIKNKRKKP
;
A
#
# COMPACT_ATOMS: atom_id res chain seq x y z
N MET A 1 -25.41 25.16 -3.45
CA MET A 1 -24.72 23.87 -3.26
C MET A 1 -23.89 23.96 -1.99
N ALA A 2 -24.36 23.38 -0.88
CA ALA A 2 -23.55 23.29 0.32
C ALA A 2 -22.57 22.10 0.22
N LYS A 3 -21.45 22.12 0.96
CA LYS A 3 -20.47 21.01 0.96
C LYS A 3 -21.09 19.66 1.33
N ARG A 4 -22.18 19.67 2.10
CA ARG A 4 -22.99 18.47 2.45
C ARG A 4 -23.76 17.88 1.27
N ASP A 5 -24.13 18.70 0.28
CA ASP A 5 -24.91 18.27 -0.88
C ASP A 5 -24.02 17.62 -1.95
N PHE A 6 -22.70 17.88 -1.90
CA PHE A 6 -21.72 17.30 -2.82
C PHE A 6 -21.79 15.77 -2.82
N PHE A 7 -21.81 15.14 -1.64
CA PHE A 7 -21.78 13.68 -1.57
C PHE A 7 -23.01 13.03 -2.20
N LEU A 8 -24.20 13.62 -2.04
CA LEU A 8 -25.43 13.09 -2.63
C LEU A 8 -25.42 13.18 -4.15
N VAL A 9 -24.93 14.28 -4.71
CA VAL A 9 -24.81 14.47 -6.17
C VAL A 9 -23.69 13.60 -6.73
N PHE A 10 -22.54 13.58 -6.06
CA PHE A 10 -21.39 12.75 -6.41
C PHE A 10 -21.75 11.27 -6.39
N TRP A 11 -22.42 10.79 -5.35
CA TRP A 11 -22.77 9.37 -5.20
C TRP A 11 -23.72 8.90 -6.31
N LYS A 12 -24.74 9.71 -6.64
CA LYS A 12 -25.64 9.42 -7.77
C LYS A 12 -24.89 9.38 -9.11
N ALA A 13 -24.01 10.36 -9.35
CA ALA A 13 -23.18 10.38 -10.53
C ALA A 13 -22.26 9.13 -10.57
N TRP A 14 -21.59 8.83 -9.46
CA TRP A 14 -20.71 7.68 -9.29
C TRP A 14 -21.42 6.37 -9.60
N GLU A 15 -22.58 6.10 -8.99
CA GLU A 15 -23.37 4.90 -9.26
C GLU A 15 -23.78 4.81 -10.74
N SER A 16 -24.10 5.94 -11.38
CA SER A 16 -24.46 5.94 -12.81
C SER A 16 -23.27 5.73 -13.75
N THR A 17 -22.06 6.17 -13.39
CA THR A 17 -20.88 6.11 -14.26
C THR A 17 -19.99 4.89 -14.00
N PHE A 18 -19.88 4.44 -12.74
CA PHE A 18 -19.07 3.28 -12.34
C PHE A 18 -19.83 1.96 -12.55
N GLN A 19 -20.30 1.78 -13.79
CA GLN A 19 -20.92 0.55 -14.25
C GLN A 19 -19.90 -0.26 -15.07
N PRO A 20 -19.88 -1.60 -14.95
CA PRO A 20 -18.93 -2.46 -15.68
C PRO A 20 -18.75 -2.11 -17.17
N PRO A 21 -19.81 -1.90 -17.98
CA PRO A 21 -19.64 -1.56 -19.40
C PRO A 21 -19.00 -0.18 -19.64
N LEU A 22 -19.28 0.81 -18.78
CA LEU A 22 -18.71 2.16 -18.90
C LEU A 22 -17.24 2.17 -18.49
N ILE A 23 -16.91 1.41 -17.44
CA ILE A 23 -15.52 1.23 -16.99
C ILE A 23 -14.71 0.61 -18.14
N LYS A 24 -15.16 -0.51 -18.73
CA LYS A 24 -14.45 -1.16 -19.86
C LYS A 24 -14.24 -0.20 -21.04
N LYS A 25 -15.26 0.57 -21.43
CA LYS A 25 -15.16 1.59 -22.49
C LYS A 25 -14.21 2.74 -22.14
N ALA A 26 -14.16 3.16 -20.89
CA ALA A 26 -13.24 4.21 -20.45
C ALA A 26 -11.78 3.76 -20.57
N PHE A 27 -11.46 2.52 -20.19
CA PHE A 27 -10.13 1.93 -20.39
C PHE A 27 -9.74 1.88 -21.88
N GLU A 28 -10.68 1.47 -22.75
CA GLU A 28 -10.49 1.46 -24.21
C GLU A 28 -10.22 2.87 -24.76
N ALA A 29 -11.04 3.86 -24.40
CA ALA A 29 -10.93 5.23 -24.92
C ALA A 29 -9.70 5.99 -24.42
N THR A 30 -9.22 5.69 -23.21
CA THR A 30 -8.07 6.39 -22.60
C THR A 30 -6.72 5.78 -22.98
N GLY A 31 -6.69 4.63 -23.65
CA GLY A 31 -5.46 3.95 -24.02
C GLY A 31 -4.63 3.51 -22.80
N LEU A 32 -5.28 3.33 -21.65
CA LEU A 32 -4.64 2.87 -20.43
C LEU A 32 -4.17 1.42 -20.63
N SER A 33 -2.90 1.16 -20.33
CA SER A 33 -2.31 -0.17 -20.37
C SER A 33 -2.51 -0.87 -19.02
N PRO A 34 -2.95 -2.14 -18.99
CA PRO A 34 -3.18 -3.03 -20.14
C PRO A 34 -4.51 -2.76 -20.87
N PRO A 35 -4.55 -2.90 -22.20
CA PRO A 35 -5.77 -2.75 -23.01
C PRO A 35 -6.84 -3.80 -22.67
N ASN A 36 -6.44 -4.90 -22.00
CA ASN A 36 -7.38 -5.85 -21.43
C ASN A 36 -7.66 -5.49 -19.96
N PRO A 37 -8.85 -4.97 -19.63
CA PRO A 37 -9.21 -4.63 -18.25
C PRO A 37 -9.31 -5.86 -17.34
N ASP A 38 -9.55 -7.04 -17.91
CA ASP A 38 -9.68 -8.27 -17.13
C ASP A 38 -8.33 -8.65 -16.48
N VAL A 39 -7.18 -8.23 -17.02
CA VAL A 39 -5.85 -8.43 -16.38
C VAL A 39 -5.76 -7.72 -15.03
N ILE A 40 -6.39 -6.55 -14.90
CA ILE A 40 -6.43 -5.83 -13.63
C ILE A 40 -7.37 -6.55 -12.65
N LEU A 41 -8.51 -7.05 -13.13
CA LEU A 41 -9.47 -7.79 -12.30
C LEU A 41 -8.84 -9.10 -11.78
N ASP A 42 -8.11 -9.83 -12.63
CA ASP A 42 -7.38 -11.05 -12.27
C ASP A 42 -6.34 -10.84 -11.16
N CYS A 43 -5.76 -9.63 -11.06
CA CYS A 43 -4.84 -9.30 -9.96
C CYS A 43 -5.54 -9.25 -8.60
N PHE A 44 -6.84 -8.96 -8.57
CA PHE A 44 -7.66 -8.92 -7.36
C PHE A 44 -8.45 -10.21 -7.13
N ASP A 45 -8.71 -10.98 -8.18
CA ASP A 45 -9.39 -12.28 -8.11
C ASP A 45 -8.46 -13.44 -7.74
N SER A 46 -7.15 -13.20 -7.64
CA SER A 46 -6.24 -14.22 -7.13
C SER A 46 -6.57 -14.56 -5.67
N ASP A 47 -7.14 -15.76 -5.50
CA ASP A 47 -6.98 -16.64 -4.35
C ASP A 47 -5.48 -16.98 -4.16
N SER A 48 -4.62 -15.96 -4.09
CA SER A 48 -3.26 -16.10 -3.59
C SER A 48 -3.37 -16.28 -2.08
N SER A 49 -3.63 -17.53 -1.68
CA SER A 49 -2.80 -18.12 -0.64
C SER A 49 -1.36 -17.90 -1.05
N GLU A 50 -0.82 -16.74 -0.68
CA GLU A 50 0.61 -16.61 -0.42
C GLU A 50 0.98 -17.83 0.43
N PRO A 51 1.89 -18.73 -0.01
CA PRO A 51 2.47 -19.65 0.93
C PRO A 51 3.14 -18.76 1.98
N SER A 52 2.56 -18.77 3.18
CA SER A 52 3.17 -18.24 4.38
C SER A 52 4.54 -18.89 4.46
N SER A 53 5.54 -18.21 3.91
CA SER A 53 6.92 -18.60 4.05
C SER A 53 7.20 -18.45 5.52
N GLU A 54 7.18 -19.58 6.22
CA GLU A 54 7.68 -19.76 7.57
C GLU A 54 9.19 -19.46 7.56
N SER A 55 9.53 -18.19 7.34
CA SER A 55 10.83 -17.66 7.70
C SER A 55 10.79 -17.39 9.20
N SER A 56 11.08 -18.44 9.98
CA SER A 56 11.58 -18.30 11.34
C SER A 56 12.73 -17.29 11.33
N GLY A 57 12.48 -16.13 11.93
CA GLY A 57 13.43 -15.03 11.99
C GLY A 57 12.66 -13.75 12.30
N SER A 58 12.75 -13.31 13.55
CA SER A 58 12.17 -12.11 14.14
C SER A 58 12.41 -10.84 13.31
N GLN A 59 11.65 -10.67 12.24
CA GLN A 59 11.62 -9.43 11.48
C GLN A 59 10.16 -9.07 11.31
N LEU A 60 9.79 -8.01 12.00
CA LEU A 60 8.47 -7.39 11.95
C LEU A 60 8.36 -6.70 10.60
N ASN A 61 8.13 -7.51 9.56
CA ASN A 61 8.31 -7.13 8.16
C ASN A 61 7.22 -6.20 7.64
N SER A 62 6.13 -6.09 8.38
CA SER A 62 5.04 -5.19 8.03
C SER A 62 4.54 -4.42 9.25
N TRP A 63 4.21 -3.15 9.02
CA TRP A 63 3.51 -2.29 9.97
C TRP A 63 2.30 -3.00 10.62
N ASN A 64 1.57 -3.80 9.84
CA ASN A 64 0.37 -4.48 10.30
C ASN A 64 0.66 -5.51 11.40
N GLN A 65 1.77 -6.25 11.29
CA GLN A 65 2.20 -7.20 12.32
C GLN A 65 2.65 -6.47 13.59
N LEU A 66 3.45 -5.41 13.43
CA LEU A 66 3.86 -4.49 14.51
C LEU A 66 2.67 -3.95 15.30
N ASN A 67 1.70 -3.39 14.57
CA ASN A 67 0.52 -2.77 15.14
C ASN A 67 -0.40 -3.80 15.80
N ARG A 68 -0.47 -5.02 15.26
CA ARG A 68 -1.22 -6.13 15.89
C ARG A 68 -0.60 -6.50 17.24
N GLN A 69 0.71 -6.73 17.29
CA GLN A 69 1.40 -7.03 18.55
C GLN A 69 1.28 -5.89 19.57
N PHE A 70 1.43 -4.64 19.09
CA PHE A 70 1.23 -3.47 19.93
C PHE A 70 -0.17 -3.46 20.57
N LYS A 71 -1.21 -3.77 19.79
CA LYS A 71 -2.59 -3.86 20.29
C LYS A 71 -2.82 -5.05 21.22
N GLU A 72 -2.14 -6.17 21.02
CA GLU A 72 -2.22 -7.34 21.92
C GLU A 72 -1.61 -7.05 23.30
N VAL A 73 -0.51 -6.28 23.36
CA VAL A 73 0.16 -5.92 24.62
C VAL A 73 -0.57 -4.79 25.35
N VAL A 74 -1.24 -3.89 24.62
CA VAL A 74 -1.88 -2.71 25.19
C VAL A 74 -3.31 -3.03 25.64
N LYS A 75 -3.55 -2.93 26.96
CA LYS A 75 -4.88 -3.13 27.57
C LYS A 75 -5.96 -2.20 27.01
N ASP A 76 -5.63 -0.92 26.80
CA ASP A 76 -6.55 0.11 26.29
C ASP A 76 -5.96 0.85 25.08
N PRO A 77 -6.23 0.41 23.83
CA PRO A 77 -5.66 1.03 22.63
C PRO A 77 -6.21 2.45 22.36
N ASN A 78 -7.36 2.81 22.92
CA ASN A 78 -8.02 4.11 22.70
C ASN A 78 -7.66 5.18 23.73
N LYS A 79 -6.76 4.88 24.68
CA LYS A 79 -6.28 5.88 25.65
C LYS A 79 -5.35 6.88 24.95
N LYS A 80 -5.46 8.17 25.27
CA LYS A 80 -4.63 9.22 24.64
C LYS A 80 -3.12 8.92 24.66
N ARG A 81 -2.60 8.36 25.76
CA ARG A 81 -1.18 7.98 25.88
C ARG A 81 -0.79 6.82 24.96
N THR A 82 -1.65 5.81 24.82
CA THR A 82 -1.37 4.64 23.98
C THR A 82 -1.50 4.98 22.51
N GLN A 83 -2.43 5.87 22.14
CA GLN A 83 -2.51 6.44 20.80
C GLN A 83 -1.27 7.26 20.43
N HIS A 84 -0.79 8.11 21.34
CA HIS A 84 0.44 8.87 21.13
C HIS A 84 1.66 7.96 20.94
N LEU A 85 1.76 6.90 21.76
CA LEU A 85 2.80 5.89 21.62
C LEU A 85 2.69 5.14 20.27
N ASN A 86 1.50 4.75 19.85
CA ASN A 86 1.28 4.11 18.56
C ASN A 86 1.70 5.02 17.40
N GLN A 87 1.38 6.31 17.49
CA GLN A 87 1.77 7.30 16.49
C GLN A 87 3.29 7.48 16.42
N ALA A 88 3.98 7.54 17.57
CA ALA A 88 5.44 7.59 17.62
C ALA A 88 6.08 6.32 17.03
N LEU A 89 5.52 5.15 17.34
CA LEU A 89 5.96 3.86 16.83
C LEU A 89 5.76 3.77 15.31
N HIS A 90 4.63 4.22 14.77
CA HIS A 90 4.40 4.35 13.32
C HIS A 90 5.42 5.26 12.66
N HIS A 91 5.68 6.42 13.26
CA HIS A 91 6.67 7.35 12.72
C HIS A 91 8.07 6.72 12.64
N LEU A 92 8.51 6.03 13.70
CA LEU A 92 9.78 5.32 13.73
C LEU A 92 9.84 4.21 12.68
N TYR A 93 8.77 3.44 12.52
CA TYR A 93 8.69 2.41 11.48
C TYR A 93 8.85 3.00 10.08
N CYS A 94 8.09 4.05 9.74
CA CYS A 94 8.21 4.72 8.44
C CYS A 94 9.62 5.27 8.21
N PHE A 95 10.21 5.90 9.22
CA PHE A 95 11.56 6.43 9.12
C PHE A 95 12.59 5.31 8.88
N ALA A 96 12.49 4.18 9.57
CA ALA A 96 13.38 3.03 9.38
C ALA A 96 13.27 2.47 7.95
N GLU A 97 12.06 2.30 7.43
CA GLU A 97 11.83 1.81 6.07
C GLU A 97 12.38 2.77 5.01
N ILE A 98 12.15 4.08 5.17
CA ILE A 98 12.71 5.10 4.26
C ILE A 98 14.25 5.02 4.24
N ASN A 99 14.88 4.92 5.41
CA ASN A 99 16.34 4.83 5.49
C ASN A 99 16.87 3.54 4.87
N LYS A 100 16.22 2.40 5.12
CA LYS A 100 16.56 1.12 4.49
C LYS A 100 16.48 1.19 2.97
N HIS A 101 15.46 1.85 2.42
CA HIS A 101 15.39 2.07 0.98
C HIS A 101 16.50 3.01 0.48
N ALA A 102 16.85 4.05 1.24
CA ALA A 102 17.93 4.96 0.87
C ALA A 102 19.29 4.24 0.82
N THR A 103 19.62 3.43 1.84
CA THR A 103 20.85 2.63 1.87
C THR A 103 20.91 1.64 0.71
N ASN A 104 19.81 0.92 0.46
CA ASN A 104 19.74 -0.04 -0.65
C ASN A 104 19.96 0.64 -2.01
N LYS A 105 19.38 1.82 -2.24
CA LYS A 105 19.59 2.60 -3.48
C LYS A 105 21.03 3.06 -3.62
N LEU A 106 21.67 3.50 -2.54
CA LEU A 106 23.08 3.91 -2.55
C LEU A 106 23.99 2.72 -2.88
N GLU A 107 23.75 1.56 -2.29
CA GLU A 107 24.49 0.34 -2.59
C GLU A 107 24.32 -0.10 -4.05
N GLN A 108 23.09 -0.04 -4.58
CA GLN A 108 22.83 -0.32 -6.00
C GLN A 108 23.57 0.67 -6.91
N ALA A 109 23.54 1.96 -6.59
CA ALA A 109 24.27 2.98 -7.35
C ALA A 109 25.79 2.74 -7.31
N LEU A 110 26.34 2.36 -6.16
CA LEU A 110 27.75 1.96 -6.03
C LEU A 110 28.07 0.72 -6.85
N ALA A 111 27.22 -0.31 -6.81
CA ALA A 111 27.40 -1.52 -7.61
C ALA A 111 27.41 -1.21 -9.11
N ILE A 112 26.51 -0.35 -9.59
CA ILE A 112 26.48 0.12 -10.99
C ILE A 112 27.77 0.88 -11.33
N LYS A 113 28.21 1.79 -10.46
CA LYS A 113 29.44 2.55 -10.65
C LYS A 113 30.68 1.64 -10.73
N ASN A 114 30.76 0.63 -9.87
CA ASN A 114 31.87 -0.33 -9.86
C ASN A 114 31.85 -1.23 -11.10
N LYS A 115 30.68 -1.64 -11.59
CA LYS A 115 30.54 -2.39 -12.85
C LYS A 115 31.05 -1.57 -14.05
N ARG A 116 30.75 -0.26 -14.10
CA ARG A 116 31.23 0.64 -15.17
C ARG A 116 32.74 0.91 -15.14
N LYS A 117 33.40 0.69 -14.00
CA LYS A 117 34.85 0.90 -13.81
C LYS A 117 35.69 -0.34 -14.10
N LYS A 118 35.08 -1.50 -14.35
CA LYS A 118 35.83 -2.66 -14.84
C LYS A 118 36.24 -2.38 -16.29
N PRO A 119 37.54 -2.51 -16.63
CA PRO A 119 38.04 -2.28 -17.99
C PRO A 119 37.47 -3.30 -18.99
#